data_AF-K6U1J3-F1
#
_entry.id   AF-K6U1J3-F1
#
_cell.length_a   1.000
_cell.length_b   1.000
_cell.length_c   1.000
_cell.angle_alpha   90.00
_cell.angle_beta   90.00
_cell.angle_gamma   90.00
#
_symmetry.space_group_name_H-M   'P 1'
#
loop_
_entity.id
_entity.type
_entity.pdbx_description
1 polymer ?
#
loop_
_entity_poly.entity_id
_entity_poly.type
_entity_poly.pdbx_seq_one_letter_code
_entity_poly.pdbx_strand_id
1 'polypeptide(L)'
;MPYLICEDCGNYYELEEGESSEDFQLECDCGGELGFYSTKYDYYKKNRINQDFLEESGQKSPENKEKTTEGFFSNLDSQSKGFIAVGVLGVIILILLFGLSGIFSSMSPSYLDVMTPEIQAANAPILVVLHAPRCSACQKFNSETLTNPDVQQKLSSYSVMRINVDTNPEQANRFNSNVIPTIVLLDPKGKEIRRNVGYMTASEFINFLKL
;
A
#
# COMPACT_ATOMS: atom_id res chain seq x y z
N MET A 1 4.70 -25.25 -5.28
CA MET A 1 5.52 -25.82 -4.21
C MET A 1 5.20 -25.06 -2.93
N PRO A 2 5.03 -25.74 -1.79
CA PRO A 2 4.67 -25.09 -0.53
C PRO A 2 5.85 -24.30 0.08
N TYR A 3 5.56 -23.45 1.06
CA TYR A 3 6.49 -22.56 1.70
C TYR A 3 6.45 -22.72 3.22
N LEU A 4 7.62 -22.63 3.85
CA LEU A 4 7.77 -22.36 5.28
C LEU A 4 8.10 -20.89 5.45
N ILE A 5 7.29 -20.14 6.18
CA ILE A 5 7.43 -18.69 6.34
C ILE A 5 7.39 -18.34 7.82
N CYS A 6 8.38 -17.59 8.30
CA CYS A 6 8.46 -17.11 9.68
C CYS A 6 7.39 -16.03 9.93
N GLU A 7 6.60 -16.21 10.99
CA GLU A 7 5.52 -15.27 11.33
C GLU A 7 6.04 -13.95 11.90
N ASP A 8 7.27 -13.92 12.43
CA ASP A 8 7.87 -12.72 13.04
C ASP A 8 8.70 -11.90 12.06
N CYS A 9 9.61 -12.54 11.30
CA CYS A 9 10.55 -11.83 10.43
C CYS A 9 10.21 -11.91 8.93
N GLY A 10 9.29 -12.80 8.54
CA GLY A 10 8.87 -12.97 7.15
C GLY A 10 9.88 -13.66 6.22
N ASN A 11 11.00 -14.15 6.74
CA ASN A 11 11.90 -15.02 5.97
C ASN A 11 11.18 -16.30 5.55
N TYR A 12 11.55 -16.84 4.40
CA TYR A 12 10.89 -18.01 3.84
C TYR A 12 11.86 -19.04 3.27
N TYR A 13 11.39 -20.28 3.22
CA TYR A 13 11.97 -21.39 2.49
C TYR A 13 10.89 -22.01 1.58
N GLU A 14 11.26 -22.39 0.35
CA GLU A 14 10.37 -23.05 -0.62
C GLU A 14 10.74 -24.53 -0.67
N LEU A 15 9.78 -25.41 -0.37
CA LEU A 15 10.01 -26.85 -0.32
C LEU A 15 10.16 -27.42 -1.73
N GLU A 16 11.19 -28.23 -1.94
CA GLU A 16 11.41 -28.92 -3.20
C GLU A 16 10.52 -30.17 -3.34
N GLU A 17 10.47 -30.74 -4.54
CA GLU A 17 9.64 -31.90 -4.84
C GLU A 17 10.12 -33.14 -4.06
N GLY A 18 9.31 -33.59 -3.10
CA GLY A 18 9.63 -34.73 -2.23
C GLY A 18 10.12 -34.35 -0.84
N GLU A 19 10.27 -33.06 -0.53
CA GLU A 19 10.59 -32.60 0.83
C GLU A 19 9.32 -32.46 1.68
N SER A 20 9.39 -32.93 2.93
CA SER A 20 8.30 -32.87 3.91
C SER A 20 8.55 -31.71 4.87
N SER A 21 7.51 -30.95 5.22
CA SER A 21 7.61 -29.84 6.18
C SER A 21 8.03 -30.27 7.58
N GLU A 22 7.80 -31.54 7.93
CA GLU A 22 8.08 -32.14 9.23
C GLU A 22 9.58 -32.36 9.50
N ASP A 23 10.41 -32.36 8.44
CA ASP A 23 11.87 -32.56 8.56
C ASP A 23 12.61 -31.26 8.93
N PHE A 24 11.90 -30.13 8.97
CA PHE A 24 12.47 -28.81 9.24
C PHE A 24 12.34 -28.44 10.71
N GLN A 25 13.38 -27.84 11.27
CA GLN A 25 13.30 -27.19 12.58
C GLN A 25 12.31 -26.03 12.44
N LEU A 26 11.18 -26.09 13.15
CA LEU A 26 10.10 -25.10 13.08
C LEU A 26 10.43 -23.75 13.74
N GLU A 27 11.69 -23.56 14.12
CA GLU A 27 12.22 -22.34 14.70
C GLU A 27 13.12 -21.66 13.67
N CYS A 28 12.78 -20.43 13.31
CA CYS A 28 13.56 -19.59 12.43
C CYS A 28 14.81 -19.08 13.16
N ASP A 29 15.89 -18.79 12.45
CA ASP A 29 17.13 -18.22 13.03
C ASP A 29 16.91 -16.94 13.86
N CYS A 30 15.79 -16.24 13.64
CA CYS A 30 15.39 -15.07 14.42
C CYS A 30 14.68 -15.40 15.76
N GLY A 31 14.46 -16.69 16.06
CA GLY A 31 13.70 -17.18 17.21
C GLY A 31 12.18 -17.26 17.00
N GLY A 32 11.68 -16.95 15.80
CA GLY A 32 10.26 -16.97 15.47
C GLY A 32 9.77 -18.32 14.91
N GLU A 33 8.47 -18.58 15.01
CA GLU A 33 7.88 -19.84 14.53
C GLU A 33 7.67 -19.84 13.01
N LEU A 34 7.99 -20.97 12.36
CA LEU A 34 7.76 -21.20 10.94
C LEU A 34 6.36 -21.77 10.71
N GLY A 35 5.53 -21.04 9.95
CA GLY A 35 4.24 -21.50 9.47
C GLY A 35 4.33 -22.15 8.08
N PHE A 36 3.49 -23.16 7.84
CA PHE A 36 3.37 -23.82 6.53
C PHE A 36 2.27 -23.17 5.67
N TYR A 37 2.60 -22.88 4.41
CA TYR A 37 1.71 -22.21 3.48
C TYR A 37 1.78 -22.85 2.09
N SER A 38 0.63 -23.16 1.49
CA SER A 38 0.57 -23.70 0.12
C SER A 38 1.12 -22.74 -0.93
N THR A 39 0.99 -21.43 -0.69
CA THR A 39 1.54 -20.37 -1.54
C THR A 39 1.99 -19.17 -0.69
N LYS A 40 2.95 -18.37 -1.17
CA LYS A 40 3.31 -17.09 -0.52
C LYS A 40 2.12 -16.14 -0.37
N TYR A 41 1.14 -16.21 -1.28
CA TYR A 41 -0.07 -15.41 -1.21
C TYR A 41 -0.91 -15.75 0.03
N ASP A 42 -0.99 -17.03 0.41
CA ASP A 42 -1.76 -17.47 1.58
C ASP A 42 -1.22 -16.85 2.87
N TYR A 43 0.11 -16.73 3.00
CA TYR A 43 0.75 -16.02 4.10
C TYR A 43 0.43 -14.52 4.11
N TYR A 44 0.62 -13.81 2.99
CA TYR A 44 0.32 -12.38 2.93
C TYR A 44 -1.17 -12.08 3.12
N LYS A 45 -2.07 -12.97 2.68
CA LYS A 45 -3.50 -12.87 2.91
C LYS A 45 -3.83 -13.06 4.38
N LYS A 46 -3.28 -14.09 5.05
CA LYS A 46 -3.45 -14.33 6.50
C LYS A 46 -2.98 -13.11 7.32
N ASN A 47 -1.79 -12.58 7.02
CA ASN A 47 -1.24 -11.46 7.78
C ASN A 47 -1.92 -10.11 7.49
N ARG A 48 -2.49 -9.90 6.30
CA ARG A 48 -3.35 -8.72 6.05
C ARG A 48 -4.67 -8.78 6.79
N ILE A 49 -5.32 -9.94 6.86
CA ILE A 49 -6.58 -10.11 7.62
C ILE A 49 -6.34 -9.79 9.12
N ASN A 50 -5.19 -10.18 9.68
CA ASN A 50 -4.84 -9.85 11.07
C ASN A 50 -4.58 -8.35 11.29
N GLN A 51 -4.18 -7.62 10.25
CA GLN A 51 -3.95 -6.17 10.31
C GLN A 51 -5.28 -5.39 10.17
N ASP A 52 -6.19 -5.88 9.33
CA ASP A 52 -7.54 -5.31 9.16
C ASP A 52 -8.43 -5.58 10.40
N PHE A 53 -8.24 -6.70 11.12
CA PHE A 53 -9.00 -7.04 12.33
C PHE A 53 -8.61 -6.19 13.57
N LEU A 54 -7.47 -5.49 13.55
CA LEU A 54 -7.05 -4.57 14.61
C LEU A 54 -7.61 -3.16 14.43
N GLU A 55 -8.12 -2.81 13.24
CA GLU A 55 -8.72 -1.50 12.96
C GLU A 55 -10.25 -1.49 13.13
N GLU A 56 -10.93 -2.65 13.13
CA GLU A 56 -12.40 -2.72 13.25
C GLU A 56 -12.94 -2.75 14.70
N SER A 57 -12.09 -2.72 15.74
CA SER A 57 -12.55 -2.71 17.14
C SER A 57 -12.62 -1.31 17.79
N GLY A 58 -12.68 -0.25 16.99
CA GLY A 58 -12.49 1.13 17.45
C GLY A 58 -13.58 2.15 17.13
N GLN A 59 -14.88 1.83 17.21
CA GLN A 59 -15.91 2.88 17.22
C GLN A 59 -17.19 2.49 17.97
N LYS A 60 -17.29 2.91 19.24
CA LYS A 60 -18.55 3.34 19.86
C LYS A 60 -18.31 4.55 20.77
N SER A 61 -18.94 5.66 20.38
CA SER A 61 -19.36 6.76 21.24
C SER A 61 -20.04 6.22 22.52
N PRO A 62 -19.96 6.95 23.64
CA PRO A 62 -21.23 7.25 24.28
C PRO A 62 -21.41 8.72 24.66
N GLU A 63 -22.66 9.11 24.44
CA GLU A 63 -23.42 10.16 25.08
C GLU A 63 -23.20 10.28 26.60
N ASN A 64 -23.17 11.55 27.02
CA ASN A 64 -23.78 12.12 28.22
C ASN A 64 -23.29 11.68 29.62
N LYS A 65 -22.64 12.63 30.31
CA LYS A 65 -22.90 12.88 31.73
C LYS A 65 -22.68 14.36 32.03
N GLU A 66 -23.78 15.11 32.01
CA GLU A 66 -23.93 16.31 32.83
C GLU A 66 -23.60 15.96 34.29
N LYS A 67 -22.58 16.61 34.84
CA LYS A 67 -22.46 16.81 36.28
C LYS A 67 -21.82 18.16 36.55
N THR A 68 -22.71 19.06 36.91
CA THR A 68 -22.56 20.36 37.56
C THR A 68 -21.44 20.42 38.59
N THR A 69 -20.94 21.66 38.75
CA THR A 69 -20.40 22.28 39.98
C THR A 69 -18.97 21.83 40.37
N GLU A 70 -17.99 22.68 40.68
CA GLU A 70 -17.97 24.08 41.12
C GLU A 70 -16.74 24.82 40.57
N GLY A 71 -16.78 26.15 40.62
CA GLY A 71 -15.85 27.06 39.98
C GLY A 71 -14.38 26.85 40.32
N PHE A 72 -13.57 26.69 39.26
CA PHE A 72 -12.12 26.87 39.32
C PHE A 72 -11.70 28.35 39.20
N PHE A 73 -12.63 29.24 38.82
CA PHE A 73 -12.35 30.66 38.53
C PHE A 73 -12.66 31.63 39.67
N SER A 74 -13.01 31.16 40.87
CA SER A 74 -13.36 32.06 41.99
C SER A 74 -12.17 32.59 42.78
N ASN A 75 -10.93 32.36 42.34
CA ASN A 75 -9.75 32.94 42.98
C ASN A 75 -8.69 33.43 41.98
N LEU A 76 -9.13 34.16 40.95
CA LEU A 76 -8.24 35.01 40.17
C LEU A 76 -8.42 36.46 40.63
N ASP A 77 -7.51 36.84 41.53
CA ASP A 77 -7.36 38.22 41.99
C ASP A 77 -7.12 39.19 40.83
N SER A 78 -7.67 40.39 40.99
CA SER A 78 -7.92 41.41 39.97
C SER A 78 -6.66 42.21 39.57
N GLN A 79 -5.48 41.58 39.51
CA GLN A 79 -4.20 42.26 39.24
C GLN A 79 -3.34 41.65 38.12
N SER A 80 -3.75 40.55 37.47
CA SER A 80 -2.93 39.88 36.42
C SER A 80 -3.52 39.92 34.99
N LYS A 81 -4.50 40.81 34.73
CA LYS A 81 -5.25 40.89 33.45
C LYS A 81 -4.38 41.13 32.19
N GLY A 82 -3.13 41.58 32.34
CA GLY A 82 -2.18 41.71 31.24
C GLY A 82 -1.41 40.43 30.87
N PHE A 83 -1.15 39.54 31.84
CA PHE A 83 -0.27 38.39 31.62
C PHE A 83 -1.01 37.16 31.09
N ILE A 84 -2.30 36.99 31.43
CA ILE A 84 -3.11 35.86 30.96
C ILE A 84 -3.46 36.01 29.48
N ALA A 85 -3.75 37.22 29.00
CA ALA A 85 -4.07 37.45 27.58
C ALA A 85 -2.89 37.17 26.64
N VAL A 86 -1.67 37.55 27.04
CA VAL A 86 -0.44 37.32 26.26
C VAL A 86 -0.05 35.84 26.28
N GLY A 87 -0.23 35.15 27.41
CA GLY A 87 0.00 33.71 27.52
C GLY A 87 -0.96 32.89 26.65
N VAL A 88 -2.26 33.23 26.66
CA VAL A 88 -3.27 32.52 25.86
C VAL A 88 -3.07 32.76 24.36
N LEU A 89 -2.77 34.00 23.93
CA LEU A 89 -2.44 34.30 22.53
C LEU A 89 -1.15 33.62 22.08
N GLY A 90 -0.12 33.58 22.92
CA GLY A 90 1.14 32.90 22.64
C GLY A 90 0.99 31.39 22.51
N VAL A 91 0.16 30.76 23.35
CA VAL A 91 -0.17 29.33 23.27
C VAL A 91 -1.03 29.03 22.03
N ILE A 92 -1.98 29.90 21.66
CA ILE A 92 -2.76 29.76 20.43
C ILE A 92 -1.87 29.90 19.18
N ILE A 93 -0.94 30.87 19.17
CA ILE A 93 0.02 31.04 18.08
C ILE A 93 0.97 29.84 18.01
N LEU A 94 1.43 29.29 19.15
CA LEU A 94 2.21 28.06 19.19
C LEU A 94 1.41 26.86 18.68
N ILE A 95 0.14 26.71 19.06
CA ILE A 95 -0.73 25.64 18.57
C ILE A 95 -1.02 25.81 17.07
N LEU A 96 -1.12 27.03 16.55
CA LEU A 96 -1.25 27.28 15.11
C LEU A 96 0.06 26.99 14.37
N LEU A 97 1.21 27.43 14.89
CA LEU A 97 2.52 27.20 14.28
C LEU A 97 2.98 25.73 14.35
N PHE A 98 2.69 25.03 15.46
CA PHE A 98 3.01 23.61 15.62
C PHE A 98 1.89 22.68 15.11
N GLY A 99 0.65 23.14 15.05
CA GLY A 99 -0.49 22.38 14.50
C GLY A 99 -0.52 22.34 12.97
N LEU A 100 0.06 23.34 12.30
CA LEU A 100 0.26 23.31 10.84
C LEU A 100 1.33 22.28 10.40
N SER A 101 2.23 21.90 11.30
CA SER A 101 3.30 20.92 11.03
C SER A 101 2.77 19.49 10.79
N GLY A 102 1.53 19.19 11.19
CA GLY A 102 0.94 17.86 11.08
C GLY A 102 0.15 17.57 9.80
N ILE A 103 -0.05 18.54 8.90
CA ILE A 103 -1.00 18.41 7.77
C ILE A 103 -0.32 18.07 6.43
N PHE A 104 1.01 18.04 6.36
CA PHE A 104 1.72 17.75 5.09
C PHE A 104 1.96 16.26 4.80
N SER A 105 1.66 15.37 5.75
CA SER A 105 2.04 13.94 5.66
C SER A 105 1.09 13.06 4.84
N SER A 106 0.03 13.60 4.24
CA SER A 106 -0.94 12.81 3.47
C SER A 106 -0.69 12.76 1.96
N MET A 107 0.44 13.30 1.47
CA MET A 107 0.77 13.27 0.04
C MET A 107 1.52 11.97 -0.29
N SER A 108 0.77 10.95 -0.69
CA SER A 108 1.34 9.72 -1.27
C SER A 108 2.25 10.06 -2.46
N PRO A 109 3.38 9.35 -2.66
CA PRO A 109 4.26 9.60 -3.79
C PRO A 109 3.50 9.42 -5.11
N SER A 110 3.59 10.43 -5.98
CA SER A 110 3.08 10.36 -7.36
C SER A 110 4.16 9.86 -8.29
N TYR A 111 3.76 9.06 -9.28
CA TYR A 111 4.61 8.53 -10.34
C TYR A 111 4.60 9.39 -11.62
N LEU A 112 3.96 10.58 -11.63
CA LEU A 112 3.88 11.39 -12.84
C LEU A 112 5.25 11.82 -13.38
N ASP A 113 6.24 12.01 -12.50
CA ASP A 113 7.59 12.45 -12.87
C ASP A 113 8.36 11.44 -13.74
N VAL A 114 7.97 10.17 -13.72
CA VAL A 114 8.61 9.10 -14.50
C VAL A 114 7.87 8.79 -15.81
N MET A 115 6.77 9.47 -16.11
CA MET A 115 5.91 9.18 -17.26
C MET A 115 6.22 10.09 -18.45
N THR A 116 5.86 9.64 -19.65
CA THR A 116 5.99 10.46 -20.86
C THR A 116 4.95 11.59 -20.88
N PRO A 117 5.23 12.73 -21.55
CA PRO A 117 4.29 13.83 -21.66
C PRO A 117 2.93 13.42 -22.26
N GLU A 118 2.91 12.43 -23.16
CA GLU A 118 1.69 11.94 -23.78
C GLU A 118 0.76 11.26 -22.76
N ILE A 119 1.33 10.45 -21.85
CA ILE A 119 0.57 9.81 -20.78
C ILE A 119 0.03 10.85 -19.79
N GLN A 120 0.85 11.85 -19.44
CA GLN A 120 0.43 12.93 -18.54
C GLN A 120 -0.70 13.77 -19.17
N ALA A 121 -0.63 14.05 -20.48
CA ALA A 121 -1.62 14.85 -21.20
C ALA A 121 -2.96 14.13 -21.42
N ALA A 122 -2.97 12.79 -21.45
CA ALA A 122 -4.20 12.00 -21.68
C ALA A 122 -5.22 12.13 -20.53
N ASN A 123 -4.77 12.45 -19.31
CA ASN A 123 -5.61 12.58 -18.11
C ASN A 123 -6.55 11.37 -17.88
N ALA A 124 -6.06 10.18 -18.22
CA ALA A 124 -6.74 8.90 -18.03
C ALA A 124 -6.07 8.09 -16.92
N PRO A 125 -6.76 7.10 -16.32
CA PRO A 125 -6.12 6.13 -15.43
C PRO A 125 -4.95 5.45 -16.13
N ILE A 126 -3.86 5.22 -15.40
CA ILE A 126 -2.58 4.83 -15.97
C ILE A 126 -2.28 3.41 -15.55
N LEU A 127 -2.01 2.56 -16.53
CA LEU A 127 -1.65 1.17 -16.29
C LEU A 127 -0.16 0.98 -16.60
N VAL A 128 0.64 0.80 -15.55
CA VAL A 128 2.06 0.50 -15.68
C VAL A 128 2.26 -1.01 -15.68
N VAL A 129 3.00 -1.52 -16.66
CA VAL A 129 3.37 -2.94 -16.77
C VAL A 129 4.89 -3.05 -16.78
N LEU A 130 5.46 -3.51 -15.67
CA LEU A 130 6.87 -3.88 -15.57
C LEU A 130 7.06 -5.27 -16.18
N HIS A 131 7.96 -5.41 -17.14
CA HIS A 131 8.17 -6.68 -17.85
C HIS A 131 9.61 -6.87 -18.32
N ALA A 132 9.94 -8.07 -18.77
CA ALA A 132 11.14 -8.37 -19.56
C ALA A 132 10.77 -9.35 -20.70
N PRO A 133 11.43 -9.29 -21.87
CA PRO A 133 11.16 -10.23 -22.96
C PRO A 133 11.51 -11.69 -22.61
N ARG A 134 12.59 -11.90 -21.84
CA ARG A 134 13.05 -13.22 -21.39
C ARG A 134 12.49 -13.60 -20.02
N CYS A 135 11.17 -13.56 -19.89
CA CYS A 135 10.45 -13.88 -18.66
C CYS A 135 9.23 -14.74 -19.01
N SER A 136 9.18 -15.98 -18.53
CA SER A 136 8.13 -16.95 -18.85
C SER A 136 6.75 -16.48 -18.40
N ALA A 137 6.62 -15.99 -17.16
CA ALA A 137 5.38 -15.44 -16.63
C ALA A 137 4.90 -14.21 -17.43
N CYS A 138 5.83 -13.37 -17.89
CA CYS A 138 5.53 -12.20 -18.71
C CYS A 138 5.03 -12.60 -20.09
N GLN A 139 5.66 -13.61 -20.72
CA GLN A 139 5.22 -14.16 -21.99
C GLN A 139 3.81 -14.75 -21.87
N LYS A 140 3.56 -15.54 -20.83
CA LYS A 140 2.24 -16.10 -20.53
C LYS A 140 1.18 -15.01 -20.35
N PHE A 141 1.48 -13.98 -19.56
CA PHE A 141 0.58 -12.83 -19.39
C PHE A 141 0.30 -12.11 -20.72
N ASN A 142 1.32 -11.90 -21.55
CA ASN A 142 1.13 -11.28 -22.86
C ASN A 142 0.26 -12.16 -23.78
N SER A 143 0.50 -13.47 -23.84
CA SER A 143 -0.14 -14.37 -24.81
C SER A 143 -1.54 -14.84 -24.42
N GLU A 144 -1.84 -14.94 -23.13
CA GLU A 144 -3.13 -15.46 -22.62
C GLU A 144 -4.05 -14.36 -22.09
N THR A 145 -3.48 -13.29 -21.53
CA THR A 145 -4.24 -12.25 -20.84
C THR A 145 -4.34 -10.99 -21.68
N LEU A 146 -3.22 -10.44 -22.15
CA LEU A 146 -3.26 -9.19 -22.91
C LEU A 146 -3.87 -9.36 -24.31
N THR A 147 -3.77 -10.53 -24.95
CA THR A 147 -4.40 -10.81 -26.26
C THR A 147 -5.91 -11.03 -26.18
N ASN A 148 -6.48 -11.19 -24.97
CA ASN A 148 -7.90 -11.42 -24.80
C ASN A 148 -8.71 -10.20 -25.31
N PRO A 149 -9.74 -10.39 -26.16
CA PRO A 149 -10.52 -9.27 -26.73
C PRO A 149 -11.20 -8.38 -25.69
N ASP A 150 -11.73 -8.95 -24.61
CA ASP A 150 -12.40 -8.19 -23.55
C ASP A 150 -11.40 -7.34 -22.75
N VAL A 151 -10.18 -7.87 -22.59
CA VAL A 151 -9.06 -7.11 -22.01
C VAL A 151 -8.67 -5.96 -22.91
N GLN A 152 -8.46 -6.21 -24.21
CA GLN A 152 -8.12 -5.18 -25.20
C GLN A 152 -9.17 -4.06 -25.24
N GLN A 153 -10.46 -4.42 -25.21
CA GLN A 153 -11.54 -3.44 -25.16
C GLN A 153 -11.44 -2.56 -23.90
N LYS A 154 -11.19 -3.14 -22.73
CA LYS A 154 -11.05 -2.38 -21.48
C LYS A 154 -9.81 -1.49 -21.48
N LEU A 155 -8.69 -1.96 -22.00
CA LEU A 155 -7.44 -1.20 -22.06
C LEU A 155 -7.55 0.10 -22.85
N SER A 156 -8.51 0.21 -23.78
CA SER A 156 -8.77 1.47 -24.51
C SER A 156 -9.12 2.67 -23.61
N SER A 157 -9.54 2.42 -22.36
CA SER A 157 -9.86 3.45 -21.37
C SER A 157 -8.67 3.85 -20.48
N TYR A 158 -7.48 3.28 -20.71
CA TYR A 158 -6.29 3.49 -19.88
C TYR A 158 -5.13 4.00 -20.73
N SER A 159 -4.29 4.84 -20.13
CA SER A 159 -2.96 5.12 -20.66
C SER A 159 -2.02 3.99 -20.25
N VAL A 160 -1.66 3.12 -21.20
CA VAL A 160 -0.81 1.96 -20.92
C VAL A 160 0.66 2.32 -21.09
N MET A 161 1.43 2.15 -20.02
CA MET A 161 2.88 2.34 -19.98
C MET A 161 3.56 0.99 -19.77
N ARG A 162 4.43 0.58 -20.69
CA ARG A 162 5.22 -0.65 -20.54
C ARG A 162 6.66 -0.28 -20.25
N ILE A 163 7.21 -0.82 -19.16
CA ILE A 163 8.59 -0.57 -18.76
C ILE A 163 9.33 -1.90 -18.83
N ASN A 164 10.34 -1.96 -19.69
CA ASN A 164 11.26 -3.09 -19.72
C ASN A 164 12.30 -2.92 -18.61
N VAL A 165 12.29 -3.82 -17.63
CA VAL A 165 13.18 -3.72 -16.46
C VAL A 165 14.66 -3.89 -16.83
N ASP A 166 14.96 -4.58 -17.93
CA ASP A 166 16.33 -4.80 -18.39
C ASP A 166 16.92 -3.55 -19.06
N THR A 167 16.10 -2.82 -19.83
CA THR A 167 16.56 -1.65 -20.61
C THR A 167 16.29 -0.31 -19.92
N ASN A 168 15.37 -0.29 -18.95
CA ASN A 168 14.97 0.91 -18.22
C ASN A 168 14.95 0.67 -16.69
N PRO A 169 16.06 0.19 -16.09
CA PRO A 169 16.10 -0.20 -14.68
C PRO A 169 15.83 0.97 -13.73
N GLU A 170 16.36 2.17 -14.02
CA GLU A 170 16.11 3.36 -13.17
C GLU A 170 14.63 3.70 -13.08
N GLN A 171 13.91 3.64 -14.21
CA GLN A 171 12.48 3.90 -14.26
C GLN A 171 11.68 2.78 -13.58
N ALA A 172 12.07 1.52 -13.77
CA ALA A 172 11.44 0.36 -13.14
C ALA A 172 11.61 0.36 -11.60
N ASN A 173 12.80 0.71 -11.12
CA ASN A 173 13.13 0.74 -9.69
C ASN A 173 12.24 1.70 -8.90
N ARG A 174 11.71 2.76 -9.54
CA ARG A 174 10.77 3.70 -8.91
C ARG A 174 9.52 3.01 -8.38
N PHE A 175 9.11 1.89 -8.99
CA PHE A 175 7.93 1.13 -8.59
C PHE A 175 8.19 0.11 -7.48
N ASN A 176 9.44 -0.02 -7.00
CA ASN A 176 9.86 -0.90 -5.90
C ASN A 176 9.35 -2.34 -6.05
N SER A 177 9.47 -2.93 -7.25
CA SER A 177 9.08 -4.32 -7.49
C SER A 177 10.24 -5.16 -8.00
N ASN A 178 10.46 -6.31 -7.37
CA ASN A 178 11.50 -7.27 -7.72
C ASN A 178 10.96 -8.47 -8.52
N VAL A 179 9.66 -8.48 -8.84
CA VAL A 179 8.99 -9.58 -9.54
C VAL A 179 8.31 -9.05 -10.79
N ILE A 180 8.40 -9.79 -11.89
CA ILE A 180 7.74 -9.46 -13.15
C ILE A 180 6.86 -10.63 -13.65
N PRO A 181 5.72 -10.36 -14.31
CA PRO A 181 5.18 -9.02 -14.56
C PRO A 181 4.66 -8.38 -13.27
N THR A 182 4.83 -7.07 -13.12
CA THR A 182 4.15 -6.28 -12.08
C THR A 182 3.26 -5.27 -12.77
N ILE A 183 1.99 -5.24 -12.38
CA ILE A 183 0.99 -4.36 -12.94
C ILE A 183 0.60 -3.37 -11.86
N VAL A 184 0.75 -2.08 -12.13
CA VAL A 184 0.39 -1.00 -11.22
C VAL A 184 -0.69 -0.14 -11.87
N LEU A 185 -1.83 -0.01 -11.20
CA LEU A 185 -2.91 0.87 -11.61
C LEU A 185 -2.79 2.17 -10.83
N LEU A 186 -2.68 3.28 -11.56
CA LEU A 186 -2.59 4.62 -11.03
C LEU A 186 -3.80 5.44 -11.46
N ASP A 187 -4.14 6.42 -10.64
CA ASP A 187 -5.09 7.47 -11.03
C ASP A 187 -4.45 8.44 -12.04
N PRO A 188 -5.22 9.34 -12.66
CA PRO A 188 -4.67 10.34 -13.60
C PRO A 188 -3.62 11.28 -12.99
N LYS A 189 -3.51 11.35 -11.66
CA LYS A 189 -2.50 12.15 -10.94
C LYS A 189 -1.25 11.34 -10.59
N GLY A 190 -1.15 10.12 -11.12
CA GLY A 190 -0.03 9.20 -10.88
C GLY A 190 0.00 8.63 -9.47
N LYS A 191 -1.07 8.75 -8.69
CA LYS A 191 -1.19 8.10 -7.39
C LYS A 191 -1.58 6.65 -7.59
N GLU A 192 -0.90 5.75 -6.88
CA GLU A 192 -1.24 4.34 -6.93
C GLU A 192 -2.61 4.04 -6.30
N ILE A 193 -3.45 3.34 -7.06
CA ILE A 193 -4.74 2.80 -6.62
C ILE A 193 -4.52 1.38 -6.10
N ARG A 194 -3.84 0.55 -6.90
CA ARG A 194 -3.53 -0.85 -6.55
C ARG A 194 -2.46 -1.43 -7.47
N ARG A 195 -1.90 -2.55 -7.05
CA ARG A 195 -0.95 -3.34 -7.83
C ARG A 195 -1.24 -4.83 -7.77
N ASN A 196 -0.78 -5.54 -8.79
CA ASN A 196 -0.67 -6.99 -8.80
C ASN A 196 0.77 -7.37 -9.15
N VAL A 197 1.28 -8.38 -8.46
CA VAL A 197 2.62 -8.92 -8.66
C VAL A 197 2.49 -10.35 -9.18
N GLY A 198 3.07 -10.61 -10.34
CA GLY A 198 3.02 -11.91 -11.01
C GLY A 198 1.97 -11.99 -12.11
N TYR A 199 1.79 -13.20 -12.62
CA TYR A 199 0.82 -13.50 -13.67
C TYR A 199 -0.62 -13.37 -13.13
N MET A 200 -1.50 -12.83 -13.98
CA MET A 200 -2.95 -12.88 -13.83
C MET A 200 -3.57 -13.46 -15.10
N THR A 201 -4.62 -14.24 -14.94
CA THR A 201 -5.51 -14.66 -16.03
C THR A 201 -6.31 -13.46 -16.58
N ALA A 202 -6.95 -13.64 -17.74
CA ALA A 202 -7.83 -12.61 -18.33
C ALA A 202 -8.95 -12.17 -17.38
N SER A 203 -9.63 -13.11 -16.71
CA SER A 203 -10.73 -12.80 -15.79
C SER A 203 -10.27 -12.01 -14.56
N GLU A 204 -9.13 -12.40 -13.97
CA GLU A 204 -8.53 -11.68 -12.85
C GLU A 204 -8.11 -10.28 -13.27
N PHE A 205 -7.48 -10.14 -14.44
CA PHE A 205 -7.04 -8.86 -14.94
C PHE A 205 -8.21 -7.93 -15.28
N ILE A 206 -9.30 -8.46 -15.85
CA ILE A 206 -10.55 -7.72 -16.06
C ILE A 206 -11.11 -7.19 -14.73
N ASN A 207 -11.08 -7.98 -13.67
CA ASN A 207 -11.52 -7.55 -12.35
C ASN A 207 -10.57 -6.51 -11.75
N PHE A 208 -9.26 -6.67 -11.93
CA PHE A 208 -8.25 -5.70 -11.52
C PHE A 208 -8.45 -4.32 -12.18
N LEU A 209 -8.90 -4.28 -13.44
CA LEU A 209 -9.14 -3.03 -14.16
C LEU A 209 -10.37 -2.26 -13.62
N LYS A 210 -11.36 -2.91 -13.00
CA LYS A 210 -12.59 -2.24 -12.53
C LYS A 210 -12.30 -1.15 -11.50
N LEU A 211 -12.43 0.12 -11.89
CA LEU A 211 -12.34 1.27 -10.99
C LEU A 211 -13.43 1.23 -9.92
#